data_AF-A0A6A4W5J7-F1
#
_entry.id   AF-A0A6A4W5J7-F1
#
_cell.length_a   1.000
_cell.length_b   1.000
_cell.length_c   1.000
_cell.angle_alpha   90.00
_cell.angle_beta   90.00
_cell.angle_gamma   90.00
#
_symmetry.space_group_name_H-M   'P 1'
#
loop_
_entity.id
_entity.type
_entity.pdbx_description
1 polymer ?
#
loop_
_entity_poly.entity_id
_entity_poly.type
_entity_poly.pdbx_seq_one_letter_code
_entity_poly.pdbx_strand_id
1 'polypeptide(L)'
;MCHGCQVVRVSAVVLLALSLGIVNCDYSEAEQFAPAQTAAKTEAHTISDYFMDDVDISYFTQTNIHDLYNAITEQHSKTNELSDLPAGARSGVHLLQTGLAGPQKVAALCDLDADGGRWTVIQRRDDIEPRENFYRNWTAYRAGFGRLDGEFWWGLDKMSALTAATDRSYELRVNLEDFEGRRRHALYGQFSIAPESDGFRLHVSNYSGDAGDSLSTHSGQRFTTYDRDHDPYAGNCARSHRGGWWYHEKCLQSNLNGVYFKKYRADNTRGITWTTFHNSFYSLKTVTMKIRPT
;
A
#
# COMPACT_ATOMS: atom_id res chain seq x y z
N MET A 1 38.74 -17.46 -48.14
CA MET A 1 37.75 -16.38 -48.40
C MET A 1 36.38 -17.02 -48.58
N CYS A 2 35.30 -16.23 -48.60
CA CYS A 2 33.98 -16.61 -48.05
C CYS A 2 34.11 -16.80 -46.51
N HIS A 3 33.68 -15.91 -45.61
CA HIS A 3 32.65 -14.85 -45.64
C HIS A 3 31.25 -15.41 -45.92
N GLY A 4 30.29 -15.16 -45.00
CA GLY A 4 28.89 -15.57 -45.18
C GLY A 4 28.06 -15.87 -43.93
N CYS A 5 28.62 -15.88 -42.72
CA CYS A 5 27.84 -16.15 -41.49
C CYS A 5 27.00 -14.92 -41.09
N GLN A 6 25.80 -14.77 -41.69
CA GLN A 6 24.87 -13.69 -41.34
C GLN A 6 24.16 -13.99 -40.02
N VAL A 7 24.70 -13.44 -38.93
CA VAL A 7 24.02 -13.40 -37.63
C VAL A 7 22.76 -12.52 -37.76
N VAL A 8 21.59 -13.12 -37.61
CA VAL A 8 20.31 -12.39 -37.55
C VAL A 8 20.30 -11.54 -36.29
N ARG A 9 20.44 -10.22 -36.46
CA ARG A 9 20.32 -9.24 -35.37
C ARG A 9 18.85 -9.08 -34.96
N VAL A 10 18.39 -9.97 -34.08
CA VAL A 10 17.16 -9.75 -33.31
C VAL A 10 17.37 -8.48 -32.46
N SER A 11 16.48 -7.50 -32.58
CA SER A 11 16.56 -6.26 -31.79
C SER A 11 16.38 -6.57 -30.30
N ALA A 12 17.07 -5.85 -29.43
CA ALA A 12 16.92 -6.00 -27.97
C ALA A 12 15.45 -5.85 -27.52
N VAL A 13 14.67 -5.00 -28.20
CA VAL A 13 13.22 -4.79 -27.96
C VAL A 13 12.42 -6.07 -28.22
N VAL A 14 12.78 -6.86 -29.24
CA VAL A 14 12.09 -8.12 -29.57
C VAL A 14 12.42 -9.21 -28.55
N LEU A 15 13.68 -9.27 -28.11
CA LEU A 15 14.08 -10.14 -26.99
C LEU A 15 13.36 -9.76 -25.68
N LEU A 16 13.19 -8.46 -25.41
CA LEU A 16 12.47 -7.96 -24.23
C LEU A 16 10.97 -8.33 -24.27
N ALA A 17 10.32 -8.17 -25.42
CA ALA A 17 8.91 -8.52 -25.60
C ALA A 17 8.65 -10.03 -25.46
N LEU A 18 9.58 -10.86 -25.92
CA LEU A 18 9.56 -12.32 -25.73
C LEU A 18 9.81 -12.70 -24.27
N SER A 19 10.79 -12.10 -23.58
CA SER A 19 11.08 -12.43 -22.17
C SER A 19 10.00 -11.96 -21.19
N LEU A 20 9.17 -10.99 -21.58
CA LEU A 20 8.02 -10.50 -20.81
C LEU A 20 6.69 -11.19 -21.19
N GLY A 21 6.69 -12.14 -22.14
CA GLY A 21 5.49 -12.88 -22.56
C GLY A 21 4.45 -12.03 -23.32
N ILE A 22 4.86 -10.89 -23.88
CA ILE A 22 3.97 -9.93 -24.56
C ILE A 22 3.63 -10.42 -25.98
N VAL A 23 4.48 -11.24 -26.59
CA VAL A 23 4.29 -11.80 -27.93
C VAL A 23 4.41 -13.33 -27.88
N ASN A 24 3.31 -14.04 -28.19
CA ASN A 24 3.33 -15.49 -28.42
C ASN A 24 3.61 -15.78 -29.90
N CYS A 25 4.86 -16.08 -30.24
CA CYS A 25 5.21 -16.69 -31.52
C CYS A 25 5.10 -18.21 -31.42
N ASP A 26 4.03 -18.79 -31.97
CA ASP A 26 3.96 -20.24 -32.20
C ASP A 26 4.93 -20.60 -33.36
N TYR A 27 5.91 -21.46 -33.08
CA TYR A 27 7.06 -21.72 -33.96
C TYR A 27 6.80 -22.83 -35.00
N SER A 28 5.53 -23.06 -35.37
CA SER A 28 5.09 -24.23 -36.14
C SER A 28 5.04 -24.06 -37.67
N GLU A 29 5.01 -22.83 -38.23
CA GLU A 29 4.89 -22.59 -39.69
C GLU A 29 6.01 -21.72 -40.29
N ALA A 30 7.21 -21.73 -39.71
CA ALA A 30 8.33 -20.86 -40.11
C ALA A 30 9.12 -21.30 -41.38
N GLU A 31 8.48 -21.97 -42.35
CA GLU A 31 9.09 -22.35 -43.64
C GLU A 31 8.32 -21.81 -44.86
N GLN A 32 8.10 -20.48 -44.95
CA GLN A 32 8.01 -19.75 -46.23
C GLN A 32 7.93 -18.21 -46.01
N PHE A 33 8.09 -17.46 -47.10
CA PHE A 33 7.92 -15.99 -47.21
C PHE A 33 8.85 -15.06 -46.40
N ALA A 34 9.91 -14.60 -47.08
CA ALA A 34 10.06 -13.15 -47.22
C ALA A 34 9.00 -12.64 -48.24
N PRO A 35 8.48 -11.39 -48.14
CA PRO A 35 9.06 -10.23 -47.46
C PRO A 35 8.12 -9.51 -46.46
N ALA A 36 8.45 -9.52 -45.16
CA ALA A 36 7.66 -8.88 -44.10
C ALA A 36 8.32 -7.65 -43.45
N GLN A 37 9.18 -6.91 -44.17
CA GLN A 37 9.95 -5.78 -43.60
C GLN A 37 9.13 -4.51 -43.31
N THR A 38 7.92 -4.39 -43.86
CA THR A 38 7.10 -3.16 -43.75
C THR A 38 6.22 -3.14 -42.50
N ALA A 39 5.59 -4.27 -42.14
CA ALA A 39 4.64 -4.36 -41.03
C ALA A 39 5.33 -4.14 -39.67
N ALA A 40 6.45 -4.83 -39.43
CA ALA A 40 7.21 -4.75 -38.17
C ALA A 40 7.76 -3.34 -37.86
N LYS A 41 7.87 -2.44 -38.85
CA LYS A 41 8.21 -1.03 -38.61
C LYS A 41 7.03 -0.21 -38.10
N THR A 42 5.80 -0.55 -38.46
CA THR A 42 4.60 0.18 -38.05
C THR A 42 4.30 -0.09 -36.58
N GLU A 43 4.30 -1.35 -36.16
CA GLU A 43 4.01 -1.76 -34.79
C GLU A 43 5.10 -1.31 -33.79
N ALA A 44 6.37 -1.33 -34.21
CA ALA A 44 7.49 -0.87 -33.38
C ALA A 44 7.38 0.63 -33.02
N HIS A 45 6.79 1.46 -33.88
CA HIS A 45 6.51 2.86 -33.54
C HIS A 45 5.39 2.98 -32.49
N THR A 46 4.32 2.18 -32.59
CA THR A 46 3.18 2.23 -31.67
C THR A 46 3.54 1.83 -30.23
N ILE A 47 4.61 1.05 -30.04
CA ILE A 47 5.11 0.66 -28.72
C ILE A 47 5.96 1.78 -28.07
N SER A 48 6.62 2.63 -28.86
CA SER A 48 7.42 3.76 -28.36
C SER A 48 6.54 4.77 -27.60
N ASP A 49 5.39 5.12 -28.20
CA ASP A 49 4.46 6.16 -27.74
C ASP A 49 3.73 5.82 -26.43
N TYR A 50 4.00 4.66 -25.82
CA TYR A 50 3.33 4.19 -24.61
C TYR A 50 4.27 3.92 -23.42
N PHE A 51 5.60 4.02 -23.60
CA PHE A 51 6.56 3.51 -22.60
C PHE A 51 7.91 4.24 -22.46
N MET A 52 8.23 5.27 -23.26
CA MET A 52 9.61 5.79 -23.36
C MET A 52 9.85 7.28 -23.09
N ASP A 53 8.85 8.07 -22.68
CA ASP A 53 8.99 9.53 -22.50
C ASP A 53 10.06 9.97 -21.48
N ASP A 54 10.37 9.15 -20.48
CA ASP A 54 11.36 9.44 -19.41
C ASP A 54 12.73 8.75 -19.60
N VAL A 55 12.97 8.04 -20.72
CA VAL A 55 14.22 7.27 -20.93
C VAL A 55 15.20 8.03 -21.84
N ASP A 56 16.18 8.72 -21.25
CA ASP A 56 17.29 9.31 -22.00
C ASP A 56 18.22 8.22 -22.58
N ILE A 57 17.96 7.84 -23.83
CA ILE A 57 18.71 6.81 -24.55
C ILE A 57 20.10 7.30 -25.02
N SER A 58 20.44 8.59 -24.87
CA SER A 58 21.67 9.17 -25.43
C SER A 58 22.97 8.56 -24.88
N TYR A 59 22.93 8.00 -23.67
CA TYR A 59 24.06 7.33 -23.02
C TYR A 59 24.40 5.94 -23.58
N PHE A 60 23.49 5.28 -24.29
CA PHE A 60 23.54 3.81 -24.49
C PHE A 60 24.18 3.35 -25.80
N THR A 61 25.33 3.94 -26.17
CA THR A 61 26.07 3.56 -27.39
C THR A 61 27.15 2.50 -27.20
N GLN A 62 27.48 2.08 -25.96
CA GLN A 62 28.61 1.17 -25.67
C GLN A 62 28.39 0.09 -24.58
N THR A 63 27.23 0.01 -23.92
CA THR A 63 26.98 -0.96 -22.83
C THR A 63 26.55 -2.35 -23.33
N ASN A 64 26.89 -3.40 -22.58
CA ASN A 64 26.44 -4.77 -22.86
C ASN A 64 24.94 -4.92 -22.59
N ILE A 65 24.26 -5.84 -23.29
CA ILE A 65 22.85 -6.20 -23.02
C ILE A 65 22.68 -6.68 -21.58
N HIS A 66 23.68 -7.34 -20.99
CA HIS A 66 23.64 -7.72 -19.58
C HIS A 66 23.68 -6.51 -18.63
N ASP A 67 24.49 -5.49 -18.92
CA ASP A 67 24.58 -4.27 -18.09
C ASP A 67 23.31 -3.42 -18.24
N LEU A 68 22.74 -3.37 -19.45
CA LEU A 68 21.43 -2.81 -19.74
C LEU A 68 20.31 -3.53 -18.97
N TYR A 69 20.29 -4.87 -19.00
CA TYR A 69 19.34 -5.68 -18.23
C TYR A 69 19.48 -5.42 -16.72
N ASN A 70 20.70 -5.38 -16.21
CA ASN A 70 20.97 -5.12 -14.80
C ASN A 70 20.55 -3.69 -14.41
N ALA A 71 20.87 -2.67 -15.22
CA ALA A 71 20.44 -1.29 -14.97
C ALA A 71 18.92 -1.10 -15.05
N ILE A 72 18.25 -1.73 -16.04
CA ILE A 72 16.79 -1.71 -16.16
C ILE A 72 16.13 -2.46 -14.99
N THR A 73 16.73 -3.55 -14.51
CA THR A 73 16.26 -4.30 -13.34
C THR A 73 16.50 -3.49 -12.05
N GLU A 74 17.65 -2.84 -11.92
CA GLU A 74 18.00 -2.01 -10.77
C GLU A 74 17.09 -0.77 -10.70
N GLN A 75 16.76 -0.16 -11.83
CA GLN A 75 15.85 0.98 -11.91
C GLN A 75 14.39 0.56 -11.65
N HIS A 76 13.93 -0.58 -12.20
CA HIS A 76 12.63 -1.17 -11.80
C HIS A 76 12.58 -1.61 -10.33
N SER A 77 13.72 -1.95 -9.71
CA SER A 77 13.81 -2.23 -8.27
C SER A 77 13.89 -0.98 -7.40
N LYS A 78 14.03 0.22 -8.00
CA LYS A 78 14.01 1.52 -7.31
C LYS A 78 12.66 2.22 -7.42
N THR A 79 11.88 1.98 -8.48
CA THR A 79 10.52 2.52 -8.66
C THR A 79 9.49 1.69 -7.88
N ASN A 80 9.43 1.85 -6.56
CA ASN A 80 8.56 1.05 -5.69
C ASN A 80 7.41 1.82 -5.05
N GLU A 81 7.48 3.15 -4.92
CA GLU A 81 6.71 3.85 -3.89
C GLU A 81 6.30 5.30 -4.26
N LEU A 82 5.56 5.92 -3.35
CA LEU A 82 5.17 7.33 -3.35
C LEU A 82 6.32 8.34 -3.51
N SER A 83 7.56 7.90 -3.27
CA SER A 83 8.78 8.66 -3.55
C SER A 83 8.97 8.94 -5.05
N ASP A 84 8.45 8.04 -5.90
CA ASP A 84 8.85 7.89 -7.30
C ASP A 84 7.76 8.39 -8.27
N LEU A 85 6.64 8.87 -7.72
CA LEU A 85 5.60 9.55 -8.51
C LEU A 85 6.14 10.87 -9.08
N PRO A 86 5.82 11.20 -10.35
CA PRO A 86 6.38 12.36 -11.05
C PRO A 86 6.00 13.68 -10.38
N ALA A 87 6.85 14.70 -10.57
CA ALA A 87 6.61 16.04 -10.05
C ALA A 87 5.28 16.62 -10.59
N GLY A 88 4.36 16.96 -9.69
CA GLY A 88 3.00 17.41 -10.05
C GLY A 88 1.93 16.31 -10.09
N ALA A 89 2.26 15.07 -9.73
CA ALA A 89 1.27 14.04 -9.41
C ALA A 89 0.29 14.54 -8.31
N ARG A 90 -0.98 14.12 -8.39
CA ARG A 90 -2.06 14.56 -7.49
C ARG A 90 -2.54 13.44 -6.56
N SER A 91 -3.09 13.83 -5.40
CA SER A 91 -3.78 12.89 -4.50
C SER A 91 -4.84 12.07 -5.25
N GLY A 92 -4.90 10.77 -4.97
CA GLY A 92 -5.72 9.83 -5.72
C GLY A 92 -5.30 8.38 -5.50
N VAL A 93 -5.86 7.44 -6.27
CA VAL A 93 -5.46 6.03 -6.22
C VAL A 93 -4.28 5.77 -7.16
N HIS A 94 -3.18 5.27 -6.61
CA HIS A 94 -1.96 4.92 -7.35
C HIS A 94 -1.60 3.44 -7.13
N LEU A 95 -0.71 2.90 -7.97
CA LEU A 95 -0.22 1.52 -7.91
C LEU A 95 1.20 1.50 -7.31
N LEU A 96 1.31 1.10 -6.05
CA LEU A 96 2.58 0.97 -5.31
C LEU A 96 3.15 -0.45 -5.46
N GLN A 97 4.46 -0.62 -5.46
CA GLN A 97 5.11 -1.94 -5.52
C GLN A 97 5.61 -2.34 -4.14
N THR A 98 4.70 -2.86 -3.30
CA THR A 98 5.07 -3.55 -2.07
C THR A 98 6.01 -4.72 -2.38
N GLY A 99 7.06 -4.92 -1.57
CA GLY A 99 8.11 -5.94 -1.75
C GLY A 99 7.68 -7.42 -1.63
N LEU A 100 6.42 -7.73 -1.97
CA LEU A 100 5.82 -9.06 -1.97
C LEU A 100 6.30 -9.91 -3.16
N ALA A 101 7.56 -10.34 -3.10
CA ALA A 101 8.09 -11.50 -3.85
C ALA A 101 7.81 -11.56 -5.38
N GLY A 102 7.71 -10.40 -6.04
CA GLY A 102 7.45 -10.30 -7.48
C GLY A 102 7.00 -8.90 -7.90
N PRO A 103 6.70 -8.69 -9.20
CA PRO A 103 6.30 -7.38 -9.75
C PRO A 103 4.85 -6.99 -9.43
N GLN A 104 4.29 -7.46 -8.31
CA GLN A 104 2.87 -7.28 -7.98
C GLN A 104 2.62 -5.87 -7.40
N LYS A 105 2.20 -4.96 -8.27
CA LYS A 105 1.73 -3.63 -7.85
C LYS A 105 0.35 -3.73 -7.18
N VAL A 106 0.16 -2.97 -6.11
CA VAL A 106 -1.05 -2.93 -5.28
C VAL A 106 -1.64 -1.53 -5.27
N ALA A 107 -2.96 -1.42 -5.38
CA ALA A 107 -3.64 -0.13 -5.32
C ALA A 107 -3.63 0.44 -3.89
N ALA A 108 -3.33 1.73 -3.77
CA ALA A 108 -3.41 2.49 -2.52
C ALA A 108 -3.96 3.90 -2.77
N LEU A 109 -4.71 4.44 -1.80
CA LEU A 109 -5.06 5.86 -1.81
C LEU A 109 -3.85 6.65 -1.30
N CYS A 110 -3.39 7.61 -2.09
CA CYS A 110 -2.25 8.46 -1.76
C CYS A 110 -2.70 9.90 -1.55
N ASP A 111 -2.21 10.50 -0.47
CA ASP A 111 -2.37 11.92 -0.13
C ASP A 111 -1.03 12.63 -0.37
N LEU A 112 -0.97 13.39 -1.46
CA LEU A 112 0.20 14.10 -1.95
C LEU A 112 0.24 15.57 -1.53
N ASP A 113 -0.86 16.10 -0.99
CA ASP A 113 -1.05 17.53 -0.81
C ASP A 113 -1.03 17.93 0.68
N ALA A 114 -1.55 17.10 1.59
CA ALA A 114 -1.67 17.44 3.01
C ALA A 114 -0.51 16.91 3.86
N ASP A 115 -0.19 17.63 4.94
CA ASP A 115 0.82 17.24 5.94
C ASP A 115 2.22 16.94 5.33
N GLY A 116 2.62 17.72 4.31
CA GLY A 116 3.86 17.52 3.56
C GLY A 116 3.79 16.47 2.43
N GLY A 117 2.62 15.88 2.19
CA GLY A 117 2.37 14.96 1.08
C GLY A 117 3.06 13.60 1.20
N ARG A 118 3.00 12.81 0.11
CA ARG A 118 3.60 11.47 -0.04
C ARG A 118 3.14 10.45 1.01
N TRP A 119 1.87 10.50 1.42
CA TRP A 119 1.28 9.60 2.40
C TRP A 119 0.47 8.45 1.76
N THR A 120 0.74 7.21 2.16
CA THR A 120 -0.13 6.04 1.90
C THR A 120 -1.25 6.01 2.93
N VAL A 121 -2.51 6.16 2.51
CA VAL A 121 -3.66 5.97 3.41
C VAL A 121 -3.91 4.48 3.60
N ILE A 122 -3.81 4.01 4.85
CA ILE A 122 -3.96 2.59 5.22
C ILE A 122 -5.32 2.26 5.84
N GLN A 123 -6.03 3.27 6.35
CA GLN A 123 -7.39 3.16 6.88
C GLN A 123 -8.12 4.50 6.71
N ARG A 124 -9.39 4.47 6.31
CA ARG A 124 -10.26 5.64 6.35
C ARG A 124 -11.66 5.29 6.83
N ARG A 125 -12.15 6.09 7.80
CA ARG A 125 -13.55 6.18 8.24
C ARG A 125 -14.02 7.61 8.01
N ASP A 126 -15.14 7.78 7.33
CA ASP A 126 -15.60 9.11 6.88
C ASP A 126 -17.13 9.15 6.85
N ASP A 127 -17.72 10.35 6.80
CA ASP A 127 -19.17 10.57 6.92
C ASP A 127 -19.94 10.33 5.59
N ILE A 128 -19.57 9.27 4.89
CA ILE A 128 -19.96 8.95 3.51
C ILE A 128 -20.81 7.68 3.45
N GLU A 129 -21.65 7.55 2.42
CA GLU A 129 -22.53 6.39 2.21
C GLU A 129 -22.26 5.76 0.83
N PRO A 130 -22.33 4.43 0.68
CA PRO A 130 -22.62 3.44 1.71
C PRO A 130 -21.44 3.22 2.69
N ARG A 131 -21.75 2.99 3.96
CA ARG A 131 -20.75 2.59 4.97
C ARG A 131 -20.10 1.25 4.67
N GLU A 132 -18.85 1.11 5.08
CA GLU A 132 -18.17 -0.18 5.15
C GLU A 132 -18.31 -0.80 6.55
N ASN A 133 -18.53 -2.11 6.60
CA ASN A 133 -18.60 -2.86 7.85
C ASN A 133 -17.17 -3.26 8.28
N PHE A 134 -16.68 -2.70 9.40
CA PHE A 134 -15.40 -3.08 9.99
C PHE A 134 -15.48 -4.26 10.97
N TYR A 135 -16.67 -4.76 11.32
CA TYR A 135 -16.80 -6.02 12.06
C TYR A 135 -16.58 -7.21 11.12
N ARG A 136 -15.30 -7.47 10.81
CA ARG A 136 -14.79 -8.44 9.84
C ARG A 136 -13.90 -9.50 10.50
N ASN A 137 -13.74 -10.63 9.80
CA ASN A 137 -12.92 -11.76 10.23
C ASN A 137 -11.42 -11.54 9.94
N TRP A 138 -10.58 -12.46 10.42
CA TRP A 138 -9.14 -12.42 10.21
C TRP A 138 -8.75 -12.29 8.73
N THR A 139 -9.33 -13.13 7.87
CA THR A 139 -9.00 -13.19 6.43
C THR A 139 -9.26 -11.85 5.72
N ALA A 140 -10.37 -11.18 6.02
CA ALA A 140 -10.67 -9.86 5.47
C ALA A 140 -9.73 -8.79 6.01
N TYR A 141 -9.40 -8.80 7.31
CA TYR A 141 -8.42 -7.87 7.89
C TYR A 141 -7.00 -8.07 7.34
N ARG A 142 -6.65 -9.32 7.03
CA ARG A 142 -5.39 -9.68 6.38
C ARG A 142 -5.33 -9.15 4.93
N ALA A 143 -6.34 -9.45 4.12
CA ALA A 143 -6.37 -9.08 2.69
C ALA A 143 -6.63 -7.58 2.44
N GLY A 144 -7.48 -6.95 3.26
CA GLY A 144 -8.06 -5.63 3.02
C GLY A 144 -9.54 -5.71 2.59
N PHE A 145 -10.30 -4.64 2.85
CA PHE A 145 -11.72 -4.53 2.51
C PHE A 145 -12.17 -3.06 2.40
N GLY A 146 -13.35 -2.82 1.83
CA GLY A 146 -13.85 -1.48 1.50
C GLY A 146 -13.35 -0.97 0.14
N ARG A 147 -13.54 0.33 -0.10
CA ARG A 147 -13.14 0.99 -1.35
C ARG A 147 -12.16 2.12 -1.08
N LEU A 148 -11.13 2.26 -1.92
CA LEU A 148 -10.15 3.35 -1.79
C LEU A 148 -10.74 4.76 -2.00
N ASP A 149 -11.85 4.88 -2.72
CA ASP A 149 -12.64 6.12 -2.83
C ASP A 149 -13.74 6.25 -1.74
N GLY A 150 -13.98 5.19 -0.95
CA GLY A 150 -14.91 5.15 0.18
C GLY A 150 -14.23 4.93 1.55
N GLU A 151 -14.96 4.32 2.50
CA GLU A 151 -14.35 3.76 3.71
C GLU A 151 -13.58 2.48 3.37
N PHE A 152 -12.42 2.26 3.99
CA PHE A 152 -11.61 1.04 3.77
C PHE A 152 -10.61 0.72 4.88
N TRP A 153 -10.18 -0.54 4.87
CA TRP A 153 -8.98 -1.06 5.53
C TRP A 153 -8.04 -1.64 4.46
N TRP A 154 -6.81 -1.12 4.34
CA TRP A 154 -5.93 -1.49 3.23
C TRP A 154 -5.51 -2.97 3.25
N GLY A 155 -5.32 -3.56 4.44
CA GLY A 155 -4.98 -4.98 4.64
C GLY A 155 -3.61 -5.20 5.28
N LEU A 156 -3.57 -6.06 6.30
CA LEU A 156 -2.36 -6.29 7.12
C LEU A 156 -1.19 -6.89 6.31
N ASP A 157 -1.45 -7.75 5.31
CA ASP A 157 -0.39 -8.30 4.44
C ASP A 157 0.39 -7.18 3.75
N LYS A 158 -0.33 -6.18 3.21
CA LYS A 158 0.28 -5.06 2.48
C LYS A 158 0.98 -4.09 3.43
N MET A 159 0.40 -3.78 4.59
CA MET A 159 1.05 -2.92 5.58
C MET A 159 2.32 -3.56 6.17
N SER A 160 2.28 -4.86 6.47
CA SER A 160 3.44 -5.58 6.99
C SER A 160 4.55 -5.66 5.95
N ALA A 161 4.26 -6.08 4.71
CA ALA A 161 5.26 -6.13 3.65
C ALA A 161 5.85 -4.75 3.30
N LEU A 162 5.04 -3.68 3.34
CA LEU A 162 5.52 -2.31 3.14
C LEU A 162 6.46 -1.87 4.27
N THR A 163 6.12 -2.17 5.53
CA THR A 163 6.89 -1.75 6.73
C THR A 163 7.95 -2.73 7.20
N ALA A 164 8.20 -3.82 6.47
CA ALA A 164 9.26 -4.80 6.74
C ALA A 164 10.62 -4.46 6.09
N ALA A 165 10.69 -3.42 5.25
CA ALA A 165 11.93 -2.99 4.60
C ALA A 165 12.95 -2.48 5.63
N THR A 166 14.10 -3.13 5.76
CA THR A 166 15.08 -2.88 6.83
C THR A 166 15.95 -1.64 6.62
N ASP A 167 15.97 -1.11 5.41
CA ASP A 167 16.70 0.07 4.96
C ASP A 167 15.94 1.39 5.20
N ARG A 168 14.67 1.31 5.64
CA ARG A 168 13.73 2.45 5.68
C ARG A 168 12.88 2.40 6.95
N SER A 169 12.61 3.56 7.56
CA SER A 169 11.58 3.67 8.61
C SER A 169 10.31 4.28 8.05
N TYR A 170 9.20 4.14 8.78
CA TYR A 170 7.94 4.82 8.46
C TYR A 170 7.42 5.57 9.68
N GLU A 171 6.78 6.71 9.44
CA GLU A 171 5.92 7.38 10.41
C GLU A 171 4.45 7.02 10.18
N LEU A 172 3.65 7.01 11.25
CA LEU A 172 2.19 6.90 11.19
C LEU A 172 1.56 8.21 11.64
N ARG A 173 0.73 8.80 10.79
CA ARG A 173 -0.16 9.92 11.11
C ARG A 173 -1.61 9.45 11.18
N VAL A 174 -2.27 9.81 12.28
CA VAL A 174 -3.70 9.58 12.51
C VAL A 174 -4.39 10.94 12.61
N ASN A 175 -5.19 11.29 11.60
CA ASN A 175 -6.02 12.49 11.59
C ASN A 175 -7.43 12.15 12.09
N LEU A 176 -7.99 12.95 13.01
CA LEU A 176 -9.24 12.69 13.75
C LEU A 176 -10.18 13.90 13.65
N GLU A 177 -11.47 13.68 13.42
CA GLU A 177 -12.52 14.72 13.50
C GLU A 177 -13.71 14.26 14.36
N ASP A 178 -14.21 15.15 15.20
CA ASP A 178 -15.37 14.91 16.06
C ASP A 178 -16.67 15.55 15.51
N PHE A 179 -17.82 15.29 16.13
CA PHE A 179 -19.11 15.78 15.63
C PHE A 179 -19.32 17.28 15.80
N GLU A 180 -18.47 17.94 16.60
CA GLU A 180 -18.42 19.41 16.71
C GLU A 180 -17.42 20.02 15.71
N GLY A 181 -16.84 19.21 14.80
CA GLY A 181 -15.91 19.65 13.76
C GLY A 181 -14.49 19.95 14.29
N ARG A 182 -14.18 19.59 15.54
CA ARG A 182 -12.83 19.78 16.10
C ARG A 182 -11.92 18.71 15.53
N ARG A 183 -10.82 19.16 14.92
CA ARG A 183 -9.79 18.28 14.36
C ARG A 183 -8.60 18.15 15.31
N ARG A 184 -8.01 16.96 15.31
CA ARG A 184 -6.80 16.60 16.06
C ARG A 184 -5.96 15.60 15.27
N HIS A 185 -4.70 15.45 15.65
CA HIS A 185 -3.82 14.44 15.10
C HIS A 185 -2.91 13.79 16.13
N ALA A 186 -2.55 12.55 15.87
CA ALA A 186 -1.42 11.87 16.50
C ALA A 186 -0.41 11.51 15.41
N LEU A 187 0.88 11.64 15.72
CA LEU A 187 1.99 11.28 14.85
C LEU A 187 2.96 10.39 15.63
N TYR A 188 3.28 9.22 15.09
CA TYR A 188 4.22 8.27 15.65
C TYR A 188 5.42 8.19 14.71
N GLY A 189 6.57 8.72 15.15
CA GLY A 189 7.80 8.80 14.34
C GLY A 189 8.46 7.45 14.03
N GLN A 190 7.90 6.34 14.52
CA GLN A 190 8.15 5.00 14.01
C GLN A 190 6.84 4.21 13.98
N PHE A 191 6.61 3.47 12.90
CA PHE A 191 5.49 2.56 12.70
C PHE A 191 5.94 1.33 11.89
N SER A 192 5.64 0.13 12.38
CA SER A 192 5.69 -1.09 11.57
C SER A 192 4.73 -2.16 12.07
N ILE A 193 4.46 -3.15 11.21
CA ILE A 193 3.63 -4.32 11.52
C ILE A 193 4.43 -5.60 11.22
N ALA A 194 4.66 -6.41 12.25
CA ALA A 194 5.34 -7.70 12.13
C ALA A 194 4.57 -8.67 11.19
N PRO A 195 5.21 -9.72 10.63
CA PRO A 195 4.53 -10.68 9.75
C PRO A 195 3.39 -11.47 10.46
N GLU A 196 2.56 -12.17 9.67
CA GLU A 196 1.47 -13.02 10.22
C GLU A 196 1.98 -14.08 11.23
N SER A 197 3.23 -14.55 11.07
CA SER A 197 3.87 -15.49 11.99
C SER A 197 4.02 -14.97 13.42
N ASP A 198 4.03 -13.64 13.62
CA ASP A 198 3.92 -13.00 14.94
C ASP A 198 2.56 -12.30 15.16
N GLY A 199 1.52 -12.72 14.42
CA GLY A 199 0.15 -12.25 14.60
C GLY A 199 -0.06 -10.78 14.23
N PHE A 200 0.70 -10.25 13.27
CA PHE A 200 0.68 -8.84 12.87
C PHE A 200 0.90 -7.87 14.04
N ARG A 201 1.91 -8.11 14.88
CA ARG A 201 2.24 -7.26 16.04
C ARG A 201 2.48 -5.80 15.61
N LEU A 202 1.86 -4.86 16.32
CA LEU A 202 2.09 -3.43 16.13
C LEU A 202 3.40 -3.00 16.79
N HIS A 203 4.17 -2.18 16.09
CA HIS A 203 5.24 -1.39 16.68
C HIS A 203 4.99 0.08 16.38
N VAL A 204 4.78 0.87 17.42
CA VAL A 204 4.78 2.35 17.36
C VAL A 204 5.66 2.94 18.46
N SER A 205 6.33 4.04 18.15
CA SER A 205 7.12 4.85 19.09
C SER A 205 7.09 6.33 18.71
N ASN A 206 7.80 7.17 19.47
CA ASN A 206 8.01 8.59 19.16
C ASN A 206 6.70 9.37 18.91
N TYR A 207 5.75 9.27 19.85
CA TYR A 207 4.49 10.03 19.80
C TYR A 207 4.72 11.54 19.82
N SER A 208 3.97 12.24 18.99
CA SER A 208 3.75 13.69 19.01
C SER A 208 2.35 14.03 18.47
N GLY A 209 1.93 15.29 18.57
CA GLY A 209 0.62 15.77 18.11
C GLY A 209 -0.32 16.19 19.25
N ASP A 210 -1.52 16.64 18.88
CA ASP A 210 -2.48 17.33 19.76
C ASP A 210 -3.71 16.48 20.16
N ALA A 211 -3.84 15.26 19.64
CA ALA A 211 -4.90 14.31 20.03
C ALA A 211 -4.71 13.68 21.42
N GLY A 212 -3.50 13.77 21.97
CA GLY A 212 -3.04 12.90 23.06
C GLY A 212 -2.79 11.47 22.57
N ASP A 213 -1.98 10.70 23.30
CA ASP A 213 -1.64 9.34 22.90
C ASP A 213 -2.72 8.33 23.34
N SER A 214 -3.26 7.54 22.41
CA SER A 214 -4.13 6.39 22.68
C SER A 214 -3.72 5.15 21.86
N LEU A 215 -2.48 5.10 21.35
CA LEU A 215 -1.97 3.98 20.55
C LEU A 215 -0.67 3.37 21.08
N SER A 216 0.18 4.10 21.82
CA SER A 216 1.39 3.48 22.39
C SER A 216 1.09 2.35 23.38
N THR A 217 -0.05 2.37 24.06
CA THR A 217 -0.55 1.26 24.89
C THR A 217 -0.98 0.02 24.10
N HIS A 218 -1.16 0.14 22.79
CA HIS A 218 -1.39 -0.94 21.84
C HIS A 218 -0.08 -1.41 21.16
N SER A 219 1.03 -0.69 21.35
CA SER A 219 2.35 -1.09 20.86
C SER A 219 2.79 -2.41 21.51
N GLY A 220 3.41 -3.28 20.73
CA GLY A 220 3.79 -4.63 21.16
C GLY A 220 2.64 -5.64 21.21
N GLN A 221 1.37 -5.25 21.03
CA GLN A 221 0.24 -6.18 20.99
C GLN A 221 0.07 -6.83 19.61
N ARG A 222 -0.48 -8.04 19.58
CA ARG A 222 -0.87 -8.74 18.33
C ARG A 222 -2.24 -8.26 17.86
N PHE A 223 -2.52 -8.40 16.57
CA PHE A 223 -3.84 -8.07 16.03
C PHE A 223 -4.86 -9.14 16.43
N THR A 224 -6.08 -8.75 16.75
CA THR A 224 -7.18 -9.64 17.17
C THR A 224 -8.46 -9.33 16.40
N THR A 225 -9.20 -10.36 16.01
CA THR A 225 -10.51 -10.30 15.36
C THR A 225 -11.52 -11.20 16.09
N TYR A 226 -12.81 -11.15 15.72
CA TYR A 226 -13.86 -11.90 16.44
C TYR A 226 -13.72 -13.43 16.33
N ASP A 227 -12.98 -13.90 15.33
CA ASP A 227 -12.71 -15.29 14.98
C ASP A 227 -11.29 -15.76 15.35
N ARG A 228 -10.35 -14.83 15.57
CA ARG A 228 -8.97 -15.14 15.94
C ARG A 228 -8.50 -14.26 17.09
N ASP A 229 -8.34 -14.89 18.24
CA ASP A 229 -8.00 -14.24 19.51
C ASP A 229 -6.50 -14.27 19.76
N HIS A 230 -5.89 -13.09 19.92
CA HIS A 230 -4.49 -12.93 20.32
C HIS A 230 -4.31 -11.83 21.38
N ASP A 231 -5.39 -11.26 21.93
CA ASP A 231 -5.29 -10.20 22.92
C ASP A 231 -5.12 -10.79 24.34
N PRO A 232 -4.53 -10.05 25.30
CA PRO A 232 -4.23 -10.59 26.63
C PRO A 232 -5.38 -10.39 27.64
N TYR A 233 -6.60 -10.05 27.21
CA TYR A 233 -7.76 -10.02 28.08
C TYR A 233 -8.32 -11.44 28.31
N ALA A 234 -9.16 -11.62 29.33
CA ALA A 234 -9.74 -12.94 29.69
C ALA A 234 -10.82 -13.44 28.71
N GLY A 235 -11.05 -12.74 27.60
CA GLY A 235 -11.94 -13.10 26.51
C GLY A 235 -11.83 -12.08 25.38
N ASN A 236 -12.38 -12.42 24.21
CA ASN A 236 -12.13 -11.68 22.97
C ASN A 236 -12.57 -10.19 23.00
N CYS A 237 -11.63 -9.24 22.93
CA CYS A 237 -11.95 -7.83 22.85
C CYS A 237 -12.66 -7.44 21.54
N ALA A 238 -12.33 -8.08 20.40
CA ALA A 238 -12.97 -7.78 19.12
C ALA A 238 -14.49 -8.07 19.11
N ARG A 239 -14.95 -9.12 19.80
CA ARG A 239 -16.39 -9.40 20.00
C ARG A 239 -17.08 -8.34 20.87
N SER A 240 -16.38 -7.81 21.85
CA SER A 240 -16.88 -6.77 22.76
C SER A 240 -16.97 -5.41 22.07
N HIS A 241 -15.92 -5.01 21.36
CA HIS A 241 -15.68 -3.66 20.80
C HIS A 241 -15.93 -3.52 19.30
N ARG A 242 -16.22 -4.64 18.62
CA ARG A 242 -16.76 -4.73 17.26
C ARG A 242 -15.88 -4.15 16.13
N GLY A 243 -14.57 -4.24 16.29
CA GLY A 243 -13.58 -4.07 15.22
C GLY A 243 -12.48 -5.13 15.31
N GLY A 244 -11.60 -5.18 14.31
CA GLY A 244 -10.29 -5.82 14.42
C GLY A 244 -9.23 -4.79 14.83
N TRP A 245 -8.43 -5.09 15.85
CA TRP A 245 -7.45 -4.14 16.39
C TRP A 245 -6.35 -4.84 17.21
N TRP A 246 -5.31 -4.08 17.57
CA TRP A 246 -4.23 -4.49 18.47
C TRP A 246 -4.64 -4.34 19.94
N TYR A 247 -5.66 -5.07 20.39
CA TYR A 247 -6.20 -4.91 21.75
C TYR A 247 -5.18 -5.33 22.84
N HIS A 248 -5.23 -4.64 23.99
CA HIS A 248 -4.37 -4.87 25.17
C HIS A 248 -5.16 -5.42 26.37
N GLU A 249 -4.52 -5.53 27.55
CA GLU A 249 -5.10 -6.20 28.74
C GLU A 249 -6.42 -5.60 29.25
N LYS A 250 -6.70 -4.33 28.92
CA LYS A 250 -7.97 -3.62 29.22
C LYS A 250 -8.78 -3.34 27.95
N CYS A 251 -8.59 -4.18 26.94
CA CYS A 251 -8.95 -4.01 25.54
C CYS A 251 -8.36 -2.76 24.86
N LEU A 252 -8.78 -1.55 25.22
CA LEU A 252 -8.51 -0.37 24.39
C LEU A 252 -8.26 0.95 25.12
N GLN A 253 -7.43 1.78 24.48
CA GLN A 253 -7.52 3.24 24.53
C GLN A 253 -7.94 3.83 23.17
N SER A 254 -7.62 3.16 22.06
CA SER A 254 -8.16 3.48 20.73
C SER A 254 -8.87 2.28 20.10
N ASN A 255 -9.87 2.56 19.25
CA ASN A 255 -10.66 1.58 18.51
C ASN A 255 -11.14 2.18 17.18
N LEU A 256 -10.20 2.58 16.32
CA LEU A 256 -10.51 3.30 15.08
C LEU A 256 -11.30 2.45 14.07
N ASN A 257 -11.24 1.14 14.25
CA ASN A 257 -11.99 0.13 13.48
C ASN A 257 -13.35 -0.24 14.09
N GLY A 258 -13.87 0.54 15.06
CA GLY A 258 -15.17 0.30 15.69
C GLY A 258 -16.39 0.56 14.80
N VAL A 259 -17.57 0.41 15.39
CA VAL A 259 -18.87 0.71 14.77
C VAL A 259 -19.00 2.23 14.54
N TYR A 260 -19.41 2.62 13.33
CA TYR A 260 -19.76 4.00 13.04
C TYR A 260 -21.12 4.33 13.67
N PHE A 261 -21.18 5.36 14.50
CA PHE A 261 -22.43 5.90 15.05
C PHE A 261 -22.74 7.27 14.43
N LYS A 262 -23.97 7.49 13.96
CA LYS A 262 -24.43 8.79 13.40
C LYS A 262 -24.67 9.88 14.48
N LYS A 263 -24.04 9.73 15.64
CA LYS A 263 -24.04 10.63 16.80
C LYS A 263 -22.76 10.39 17.60
N TYR A 264 -22.23 11.42 18.25
CA TYR A 264 -21.03 11.31 19.08
C TYR A 264 -21.14 10.28 20.21
N ARG A 265 -22.32 10.16 20.83
CA ARG A 265 -22.54 9.28 21.99
C ARG A 265 -22.78 7.84 21.54
N ALA A 266 -21.74 7.03 21.58
CA ALA A 266 -21.88 5.59 21.58
C ALA A 266 -22.40 5.15 22.96
N ASP A 267 -23.46 4.34 22.99
CA ASP A 267 -24.08 3.91 24.25
C ASP A 267 -23.29 2.73 24.92
N ASN A 268 -22.00 2.59 24.54
CA ASN A 268 -21.02 1.58 24.93
C ASN A 268 -19.68 1.87 24.23
N THR A 269 -18.64 1.11 24.56
CA THR A 269 -17.26 1.27 24.07
C THR A 269 -16.98 0.61 22.71
N ARG A 270 -17.96 0.58 21.80
CA ARG A 270 -17.83 0.01 20.43
C ARG A 270 -17.58 1.04 19.34
N GLY A 271 -17.54 2.33 19.68
CA GLY A 271 -17.41 3.42 18.72
C GLY A 271 -16.04 3.49 18.05
N ILE A 272 -15.91 4.43 17.10
CA ILE A 272 -14.64 4.87 16.53
C ILE A 272 -13.96 5.77 17.57
N THR A 273 -13.16 5.19 18.44
CA THR A 273 -12.78 5.83 19.72
C THR A 273 -11.30 6.18 19.80
N TRP A 274 -11.00 7.34 20.39
CA TRP A 274 -9.66 7.78 20.78
C TRP A 274 -9.75 8.44 22.17
N THR A 275 -9.34 7.71 23.21
CA THR A 275 -9.72 8.02 24.60
C THR A 275 -9.13 9.32 25.12
N THR A 276 -7.93 9.71 24.69
CA THR A 276 -7.24 10.94 25.15
C THR A 276 -7.72 12.24 24.48
N PHE A 277 -8.44 12.15 23.36
CA PHE A 277 -9.13 13.31 22.76
C PHE A 277 -10.51 13.52 23.41
N HIS A 278 -11.19 12.42 23.79
CA HIS A 278 -12.51 12.46 24.44
C HIS A 278 -12.61 11.53 25.65
N ASN A 279 -13.16 10.33 25.44
CA ASN A 279 -13.28 9.23 26.40
C ASN A 279 -13.76 7.99 25.63
N SER A 280 -13.83 6.83 26.30
CA SER A 280 -14.15 5.55 25.66
C SER A 280 -15.60 5.39 25.15
N PHE A 281 -16.50 6.33 25.44
CA PHE A 281 -17.90 6.35 24.98
C PHE A 281 -18.17 7.38 23.86
N TYR A 282 -17.16 8.16 23.46
CA TYR A 282 -17.26 9.03 22.29
C TYR A 282 -16.88 8.23 21.02
N SER A 283 -17.75 8.28 20.00
CA SER A 283 -17.44 7.87 18.64
C SER A 283 -17.13 9.11 17.80
N LEU A 284 -15.95 9.14 17.19
CA LEU A 284 -15.53 10.17 16.25
C LEU A 284 -16.37 10.14 14.98
N LYS A 285 -16.37 11.26 14.26
CA LYS A 285 -17.09 11.45 13.00
C LYS A 285 -16.24 11.00 11.80
N THR A 286 -14.95 11.30 11.79
CA THR A 286 -14.01 10.79 10.79
C THR A 286 -12.68 10.41 11.45
N VAL A 287 -11.97 9.46 10.82
CA VAL A 287 -10.56 9.18 11.10
C VAL A 287 -9.87 8.71 9.83
N THR A 288 -8.61 9.11 9.64
CA THR A 288 -7.75 8.60 8.58
C THR A 288 -6.40 8.22 9.18
N MET A 289 -5.97 6.98 8.98
CA MET A 289 -4.61 6.52 9.28
C MET A 289 -3.80 6.49 7.99
N LYS A 290 -2.66 7.17 7.97
CA LYS A 290 -1.78 7.24 6.80
C LYS A 290 -0.30 7.17 7.22
N ILE A 291 0.52 6.54 6.38
CA ILE A 291 1.94 6.27 6.65
C ILE A 291 2.84 6.79 5.53
N ARG A 292 4.08 7.13 5.86
CA ARG A 292 5.07 7.68 4.92
C ARG A 292 6.49 7.23 5.33
N PRO A 293 7.42 6.98 4.39
CA PRO A 293 8.82 6.73 4.74
C PRO A 293 9.49 7.94 5.40
N THR A 294 10.45 7.68 6.29
CA THR A 294 11.25 8.68 7.02
C THR A 294 12.74 8.44 6.81
#